data_AF-A0A0A6PK93-F1
#
_entry.id   AF-A0A0A6PK93-F1
#
_cell.length_a   1.000
_cell.length_b   1.000
_cell.length_c   1.000
_cell.angle_alpha   90.00
_cell.angle_beta   90.00
_cell.angle_gamma   90.00
#
_symmetry.space_group_name_H-M   'P 1'
#
loop_
_entity.id
_entity.type
_entity.pdbx_description
1 polymer ?
#
loop_
_entity_poly.entity_id
_entity_poly.type
_entity_poly.pdbx_seq_one_letter_code
_entity_poly.pdbx_strand_id
1 'polypeptide(L)'
;MSVQPGEVVIGKIINLDDKGTPLVDYPGNRNQQPLPALTTVSLSIDNIGREVALLFAEGDLNKPIIMGLIQSSLENMVEFPQSNTAPLKAQLDGDTVVLSAEKEIVLQCGKASITLTRAGKILIRGAYVLSRSSGVNRLKGASIQIN
;
A
#
# COMPACT_ATOMS: atom_id res chain seq x y z
N MET A 1 8.10 41.10 7.39
CA MET A 1 6.99 40.51 6.61
C MET A 1 6.04 39.87 7.60
N SER A 2 4.78 40.31 7.64
CA SER A 2 3.75 39.62 8.42
C SER A 2 3.09 38.61 7.49
N VAL A 3 3.24 37.31 7.79
CA VAL A 3 2.55 36.25 7.05
C VAL A 3 1.14 36.19 7.63
N GLN A 4 0.13 36.46 6.81
CA GLN A 4 -1.27 36.28 7.24
C GLN A 4 -1.57 34.78 7.32
N PRO A 5 -2.33 34.32 8.33
CA PRO A 5 -2.77 32.93 8.40
C PRO A 5 -3.54 32.56 7.12
N GLY A 6 -3.11 31.50 6.43
CA GLY A 6 -3.83 30.97 5.28
C GLY A 6 -5.05 30.18 5.73
N GLU A 7 -6.18 30.38 5.06
CA GLU A 7 -7.36 29.54 5.23
C GLU A 7 -7.07 28.13 4.67
N VAL A 8 -7.50 27.10 5.40
CA VAL A 8 -7.39 25.71 4.95
C VAL A 8 -8.65 25.33 4.19
N VAL A 9 -8.49 24.83 2.96
CA VAL A 9 -9.59 24.33 2.13
C VAL A 9 -9.46 22.82 1.97
N ILE A 10 -10.58 22.10 2.09
CA ILE A 10 -10.62 20.66 1.80
C ILE A 10 -10.83 20.48 0.29
N GLY A 11 -9.87 19.83 -0.36
CA GLY A 11 -9.94 19.43 -1.76
C GLY A 11 -9.85 17.93 -1.92
N LYS A 12 -9.72 17.49 -3.17
CA LYS A 12 -9.63 16.08 -3.54
C LYS A 12 -8.54 15.89 -4.59
N ILE A 13 -7.75 14.82 -4.45
CA ILE A 13 -6.79 14.41 -5.49
C ILE A 13 -7.59 13.81 -6.64
N ILE A 14 -7.52 14.40 -7.82
CA ILE A 14 -8.23 13.93 -9.01
C ILE A 14 -7.35 13.00 -9.83
N ASN A 15 -6.06 13.31 -9.97
CA ASN A 15 -5.11 12.47 -10.70
C ASN A 15 -3.66 12.80 -10.32
N LEU A 16 -2.70 12.03 -10.84
CA LEU A 16 -1.30 12.39 -10.94
C LEU A 16 -0.97 12.59 -12.43
N ASP A 17 -0.21 13.64 -12.78
CA ASP A 17 0.27 13.81 -14.16
C ASP A 17 1.41 12.81 -14.49
N ASP A 18 1.87 12.81 -15.75
CA ASP A 18 2.95 11.91 -16.23
C ASP A 18 4.28 12.08 -15.48
N LYS A 19 4.44 13.17 -14.71
CA LYS A 19 5.63 13.47 -13.90
C LYS A 19 5.40 13.17 -12.41
N GLY A 20 4.23 12.67 -12.04
CA GLY A 20 3.84 12.40 -10.66
C GLY A 20 3.37 13.64 -9.89
N THR A 21 3.12 14.76 -10.57
CA THR A 21 2.57 15.97 -9.94
C THR A 21 1.09 15.73 -9.64
N PRO A 22 0.62 15.97 -8.40
CA PRO A 22 -0.78 15.80 -8.09
C PRO A 22 -1.63 16.89 -8.71
N LEU A 23 -2.73 16.47 -9.31
CA LEU A 23 -3.80 17.34 -9.78
C LEU A 23 -4.94 17.30 -8.77
N VAL A 24 -5.33 18.45 -8.25
CA VAL A 24 -6.38 18.58 -7.22
C VAL A 24 -7.55 19.41 -7.72
N ASP A 25 -8.71 19.14 -7.17
CA ASP A 25 -9.88 19.99 -7.31
C ASP A 25 -10.46 20.31 -5.92
N TYR A 26 -11.16 21.44 -5.80
CA TYR A 26 -11.69 21.89 -4.52
C TYR A 26 -12.91 22.81 -4.69
N PRO A 27 -13.78 22.93 -3.66
CA PRO A 27 -14.90 23.85 -3.69
C PRO A 27 -14.44 25.30 -3.86
N GLY A 28 -14.75 25.91 -5.00
CA GLY A 28 -14.32 27.27 -5.33
C GLY A 28 -13.25 27.36 -6.43
N ASN A 29 -12.77 26.22 -6.95
CA ASN A 29 -11.97 26.22 -8.17
C ASN A 29 -12.81 26.79 -9.33
N ARG A 30 -12.37 27.94 -9.85
CA ARG A 30 -13.03 28.59 -11.00
C ARG A 30 -12.59 28.02 -12.33
N ASN A 31 -11.54 27.22 -12.35
CA ASN A 31 -11.09 26.51 -13.53
C ASN A 31 -12.01 25.30 -13.73
N GLN A 32 -12.36 25.01 -14.97
CA GLN A 32 -13.14 23.80 -15.32
C GLN A 32 -12.31 22.51 -15.24
N GLN A 33 -11.05 22.60 -14.78
CA GLN A 33 -10.11 21.50 -14.76
C GLN A 33 -9.36 21.47 -13.41
N PRO A 34 -8.93 20.27 -12.97
CA PRO A 34 -8.06 20.12 -11.81
C PRO A 34 -6.76 20.89 -11.98
N LEU A 35 -6.25 21.44 -10.88
CA LEU A 35 -5.03 22.24 -10.85
C LEU A 35 -3.84 21.44 -10.35
N PRO A 36 -2.64 21.63 -10.92
CA PRO A 36 -1.42 21.07 -10.36
C PRO A 36 -1.16 21.66 -8.98
N ALA A 37 -0.88 20.80 -8.02
CA ALA A 37 -0.55 21.18 -6.65
C ALA A 37 0.89 20.82 -6.30
N LEU A 38 1.52 21.66 -5.49
CA LEU A 38 2.69 21.23 -4.73
C LEU A 38 2.24 20.30 -3.61
N THR A 39 3.13 19.46 -3.12
CA THR A 39 2.83 18.58 -1.99
C THR A 39 3.96 18.57 -0.98
N THR A 40 3.58 18.53 0.30
CA THR A 40 4.50 18.36 1.44
C THR A 40 4.55 16.93 1.94
N VAL A 41 3.68 16.07 1.41
CA VAL A 41 3.57 14.65 1.77
C VAL A 41 3.87 13.77 0.56
N SER A 42 4.39 12.56 0.82
CA SER A 42 4.55 11.55 -0.22
C SER A 42 3.19 11.07 -0.69
N LEU A 43 2.97 11.09 -2.00
CA LEU A 43 1.73 10.63 -2.64
C LEU A 43 2.02 9.42 -3.52
N SER A 44 1.07 8.49 -3.56
CA SER A 44 1.03 7.37 -4.51
C SER A 44 -0.28 7.41 -5.30
N ILE A 45 -0.38 6.54 -6.31
CA ILE A 45 -1.59 6.36 -7.11
C ILE A 45 -2.78 5.94 -6.24
N ASP A 46 -2.54 5.25 -5.13
CA ASP A 46 -3.59 4.84 -4.17
C ASP A 46 -4.23 6.02 -3.43
N ASN A 47 -3.64 7.22 -3.53
CA ASN A 47 -4.21 8.43 -2.96
C ASN A 47 -5.16 9.17 -3.91
N ILE A 48 -5.29 8.74 -5.17
CA ILE A 48 -6.25 9.31 -6.11
C ILE A 48 -7.67 9.12 -5.56
N GLY A 49 -8.46 10.19 -5.56
CA GLY A 49 -9.81 10.22 -5.05
C GLY A 49 -9.93 10.58 -3.56
N ARG A 50 -8.81 10.65 -2.82
CA ARG A 50 -8.80 10.99 -1.40
C ARG A 50 -8.89 12.50 -1.16
N GLU A 51 -9.45 12.86 -0.01
CA GLU A 51 -9.53 14.23 0.45
C GLU A 51 -8.18 14.73 0.98
N VAL A 52 -7.89 16.01 0.74
CA VAL A 52 -6.65 16.68 1.11
C VAL A 52 -6.89 18.04 1.74
N ALA A 53 -6.05 18.41 2.70
CA ALA A 53 -5.97 19.76 3.20
C ALA A 53 -5.09 20.60 2.26
N LEU A 54 -5.66 21.68 1.71
CA LEU A 54 -5.00 22.60 0.80
C LEU A 54 -4.74 23.94 1.50
N LEU A 55 -3.54 24.47 1.25
CA LEU A 55 -3.23 25.89 1.36
C LEU A 55 -2.93 26.46 -0.02
N PHE A 56 -2.95 27.77 -0.15
CA PHE A 56 -2.73 28.45 -1.43
C PHE A 56 -1.53 29.40 -1.33
N ALA A 57 -0.53 29.17 -2.18
CA ALA A 57 0.67 29.99 -2.19
C ALA A 57 0.31 31.44 -2.49
N GLU A 58 0.81 32.38 -1.68
CA GLU A 58 0.57 33.83 -1.85
C GLU A 58 -0.91 34.23 -1.83
N GLY A 59 -1.80 33.36 -1.34
CA GLY A 59 -3.25 33.57 -1.40
C GLY A 59 -3.86 33.39 -2.80
N ASP A 60 -3.11 32.84 -3.75
CA ASP A 60 -3.58 32.56 -5.10
C ASP A 60 -4.27 31.19 -5.18
N LEU A 61 -5.58 31.20 -5.39
CA LEU A 61 -6.42 30.01 -5.55
C LEU A 61 -5.97 29.10 -6.70
N ASN A 62 -5.15 29.58 -7.64
CA ASN A 62 -4.58 28.76 -8.72
C ASN A 62 -3.27 28.05 -8.34
N LYS A 63 -2.73 28.29 -7.14
CA LYS A 63 -1.46 27.71 -6.65
C LYS A 63 -1.66 26.85 -5.39
N PRO A 64 -2.38 25.72 -5.49
CA PRO A 64 -2.64 24.86 -4.34
C PRO A 64 -1.36 24.15 -3.85
N ILE A 65 -1.28 23.95 -2.53
CA ILE A 65 -0.27 23.17 -1.83
C ILE A 65 -0.98 22.16 -0.93
N ILE A 66 -0.74 20.88 -1.17
CA ILE A 66 -1.20 19.78 -0.32
C ILE A 66 -0.36 19.78 0.96
N MET A 67 -1.03 20.04 2.07
CA MET A 67 -0.45 20.02 3.41
C MET A 67 -0.59 18.65 4.08
N GLY A 68 -1.57 17.84 3.67
CA GLY A 68 -1.77 16.50 4.19
C GLY A 68 -3.03 15.83 3.62
N LEU A 69 -3.12 14.51 3.82
CA LEU A 69 -4.32 13.73 3.52
C LEU A 69 -5.32 13.84 4.68
N ILE A 70 -6.60 14.05 4.37
CA ILE A 70 -7.66 13.96 5.37
C ILE A 70 -7.90 12.48 5.67
N GLN A 71 -7.83 12.10 6.95
CA GLN A 71 -8.14 10.73 7.35
C GLN A 71 -9.63 10.61 7.66
N SER A 72 -10.37 9.90 6.82
CA SER A 72 -11.71 9.45 7.18
C SER A 72 -11.59 8.11 7.92
N SER A 73 -12.25 8.00 9.09
CA SER A 73 -12.24 6.78 9.91
C SER A 73 -12.84 5.56 9.20
N LEU A 74 -13.55 5.77 8.08
CA LEU A 74 -14.15 4.73 7.26
C LEU A 74 -13.20 4.20 6.17
N GLU A 75 -12.30 5.02 5.61
CA GLU A 75 -11.27 4.54 4.65
C GLU A 75 -10.28 3.57 5.32
N ASN A 76 -9.98 3.79 6.60
CA ASN A 76 -9.18 2.86 7.42
C ASN A 76 -9.89 1.52 7.71
N MET A 77 -11.17 1.36 7.37
CA MET A 77 -11.90 0.09 7.50
C MET A 77 -11.95 -0.72 6.19
N VAL A 78 -11.57 -0.12 5.06
CA VAL A 78 -11.49 -0.82 3.75
C VAL A 78 -10.09 -1.38 3.50
N GLU A 79 -9.09 -0.89 4.23
CA GLU A 79 -7.91 -1.71 4.52
C GLU A 79 -8.34 -2.79 5.52
N PHE A 80 -8.28 -4.06 5.08
CA PHE A 80 -8.48 -5.25 5.91
C PHE A 80 -7.96 -5.02 7.32
N PRO A 81 -8.70 -5.45 8.38
CA PRO A 81 -8.37 -5.10 9.74
C PRO A 81 -6.91 -5.43 9.98
N GLN A 82 -6.07 -4.39 10.09
CA GLN A 82 -4.70 -4.52 10.51
C GLN A 82 -4.75 -4.86 12.00
N SER A 83 -5.06 -6.13 12.28
CA SER A 83 -4.58 -6.82 13.46
C SER A 83 -3.10 -6.50 13.55
N ASN A 84 -2.70 -5.71 14.53
CA ASN A 84 -1.37 -5.60 15.13
C ASN A 84 -0.30 -6.60 14.60
N THR A 85 0.09 -6.49 13.33
CA THR A 85 1.06 -7.37 12.69
C THR A 85 2.27 -6.51 12.39
N ALA A 86 3.40 -6.92 12.98
CA ALA A 86 4.71 -6.43 12.59
C ALA A 86 4.80 -6.37 11.05
N PRO A 87 5.36 -5.30 10.47
CA PRO A 87 5.36 -5.10 9.03
C PRO A 87 6.01 -6.31 8.35
N LEU A 88 5.26 -6.96 7.47
CA LEU A 88 5.80 -7.98 6.56
C LEU A 88 6.88 -7.29 5.71
N LYS A 89 8.14 -7.71 5.87
CA LYS A 89 9.22 -7.19 5.02
C LYS A 89 9.30 -8.05 3.76
N ALA A 90 9.06 -7.41 2.62
CA ALA A 90 9.32 -7.95 1.30
C ALA A 90 10.49 -7.17 0.69
N GLN A 91 11.57 -7.86 0.31
CA GLN A 91 12.68 -7.25 -0.42
C GLN A 91 12.71 -7.83 -1.84
N LEU A 92 12.72 -6.94 -2.83
CA LEU A 92 12.82 -7.23 -4.25
C LEU A 92 14.16 -6.66 -4.73
N ASP A 93 15.06 -7.51 -5.20
CA ASP A 93 16.37 -7.09 -5.74
C ASP A 93 16.43 -7.21 -7.28
N GLY A 94 15.28 -7.48 -7.93
CA GLY A 94 15.16 -7.69 -9.38
C GLY A 94 15.27 -9.16 -9.79
N ASP A 95 15.92 -10.00 -8.98
CA ASP A 95 16.16 -11.42 -9.26
C ASP A 95 15.49 -12.35 -8.22
N THR A 96 15.23 -11.85 -7.01
CA THR A 96 14.78 -12.61 -5.83
C THR A 96 13.72 -11.83 -5.04
N VAL A 97 12.77 -12.58 -4.48
CA VAL A 97 11.77 -12.08 -3.54
C VAL A 97 12.02 -12.72 -2.17
N VAL A 98 12.26 -11.90 -1.15
CA VAL A 98 12.45 -12.37 0.24
C VAL A 98 11.29 -11.92 1.11
N LEU A 99 10.53 -12.88 1.67
CA LEU A 99 9.43 -12.64 2.62
C LEU A 99 9.87 -13.02 4.03
N SER A 100 9.76 -12.11 5.01
CA SER A 100 10.15 -12.35 6.40
C SER A 100 9.05 -11.98 7.41
N ALA A 101 8.85 -12.83 8.42
CA ALA A 101 7.92 -12.62 9.53
C ALA A 101 8.45 -13.23 10.84
N GLU A 102 8.08 -12.66 11.99
CA GLU A 102 8.56 -13.12 13.31
C GLU A 102 7.93 -14.43 13.80
N LYS A 103 6.69 -14.72 13.38
CA LYS A 103 5.90 -15.85 13.90
C LYS A 103 5.63 -16.90 12.83
N GLU A 104 5.05 -16.49 11.71
CA GLU A 104 4.64 -17.39 10.63
C GLU A 104 4.46 -16.64 9.30
N ILE A 105 4.59 -17.38 8.19
CA ILE A 105 4.21 -16.95 6.84
C ILE A 105 3.19 -17.96 6.32
N VAL A 106 2.01 -17.48 5.90
CA VAL A 106 0.94 -18.31 5.36
C VAL A 106 0.58 -17.83 3.95
N LEU A 107 0.76 -18.70 2.95
CA LEU A 107 0.26 -18.50 1.59
C LEU A 107 -1.02 -19.32 1.43
N GLN A 108 -2.19 -18.68 1.31
CA GLN A 108 -3.48 -19.35 1.33
C GLN A 108 -4.35 -19.00 0.12
N CYS A 109 -5.01 -20.02 -0.44
CA CYS A 109 -6.05 -19.87 -1.46
C CYS A 109 -7.19 -20.86 -1.14
N GLY A 110 -8.32 -20.35 -0.66
CA GLY A 110 -9.45 -21.17 -0.21
C GLY A 110 -9.05 -22.20 0.85
N LYS A 111 -9.20 -23.49 0.53
CA LYS A 111 -8.88 -24.64 1.40
C LYS A 111 -7.41 -25.10 1.35
N ALA A 112 -6.59 -24.50 0.50
CA ALA A 112 -5.18 -24.85 0.36
C ALA A 112 -4.28 -23.81 1.06
N SER A 113 -3.20 -24.28 1.69
CA SER A 113 -2.21 -23.40 2.32
C SER A 113 -0.79 -23.98 2.32
N ILE A 114 0.20 -23.08 2.25
CA ILE A 114 1.59 -23.35 2.58
C ILE A 114 1.96 -22.46 3.76
N THR A 115 2.41 -23.07 4.86
CA THR A 115 2.69 -22.36 6.12
C THR A 115 4.13 -22.63 6.58
N LEU A 116 4.93 -21.57 6.72
CA LEU A 116 6.23 -21.60 7.38
C LEU A 116 6.08 -21.05 8.80
N THR A 117 6.58 -21.79 9.79
CA THR A 117 6.51 -21.40 11.21
C THR A 117 7.88 -20.96 11.73
N ARG A 118 7.92 -20.14 12.78
CA ARG A 118 9.17 -19.77 13.49
C ARG A 118 9.97 -20.98 14.02
N ALA A 119 9.33 -22.13 14.21
CA ALA A 119 9.99 -23.38 14.62
C ALA A 119 10.67 -24.11 13.46
N GLY A 120 10.66 -23.55 12.24
CA GLY A 120 11.24 -24.16 11.04
C GLY A 120 10.36 -25.23 10.38
N LYS A 121 9.12 -25.43 10.85
CA LYS A 121 8.19 -26.37 10.20
C LYS A 121 7.56 -25.73 8.97
N ILE A 122 7.47 -26.51 7.89
CA ILE A 122 6.71 -26.20 6.68
C ILE A 122 5.52 -27.15 6.62
N LEU A 123 4.31 -26.60 6.53
CA LEU A 123 3.08 -27.36 6.35
C LEU A 123 2.49 -27.07 4.97
N ILE A 124 2.17 -28.12 4.21
CA ILE A 124 1.47 -28.02 2.92
C ILE A 124 0.11 -28.71 3.08
N ARG A 125 -0.97 -27.96 2.89
CA ARG A 125 -2.35 -28.45 3.00
C ARG A 125 -3.09 -28.19 1.70
N GLY A 126 -3.88 -29.17 1.27
CA GLY A 126 -4.76 -29.08 0.13
C GLY A 126 -5.50 -30.39 -0.08
N ALA A 127 -6.58 -30.36 -0.85
CA ALA A 127 -7.29 -31.59 -1.25
C ALA A 127 -6.43 -32.48 -2.18
N TYR A 128 -5.47 -31.88 -2.87
CA TYR A 128 -4.55 -32.55 -3.77
C TYR A 128 -3.21 -31.80 -3.79
N VAL A 129 -2.09 -32.53 -3.72
CA VAL A 129 -0.73 -31.98 -3.81
C VAL A 129 0.00 -32.69 -4.95
N LEU A 130 0.29 -31.97 -6.03
CA LEU A 130 1.10 -32.46 -7.14
C LEU A 130 2.53 -31.96 -7.00
N SER A 131 3.48 -32.87 -6.76
CA SER A 131 4.90 -32.56 -6.79
C SER A 131 5.50 -33.04 -8.11
N ARG A 132 5.75 -32.11 -9.04
CA ARG A 132 6.35 -32.40 -10.35
C ARG A 132 7.71 -31.70 -10.44
N SER A 133 8.75 -32.46 -10.81
CA SER A 133 10.10 -31.95 -11.09
C SER A 133 10.54 -32.45 -12.47
N SER A 134 11.26 -31.62 -13.22
CA SER A 134 11.97 -32.05 -14.44
C SER A 134 13.28 -32.79 -14.12
N GLY A 135 13.80 -32.61 -12.90
CA GLY A 135 14.97 -33.30 -12.38
C GLY A 135 14.63 -34.26 -11.24
N VAL A 136 15.60 -34.54 -10.39
CA VAL A 136 15.40 -35.42 -9.22
C VAL A 136 14.60 -34.69 -8.14
N ASN A 137 13.49 -35.28 -7.70
CA ASN A 137 12.83 -34.88 -6.46
C ASN A 137 13.43 -35.67 -5.31
N ARG A 138 14.19 -35.01 -4.42
CA ARG A 138 14.96 -35.67 -3.37
C ARG A 138 14.37 -35.35 -2.00
N LEU A 139 13.93 -36.39 -1.30
CA LEU A 139 13.46 -36.31 0.09
C LEU A 139 14.58 -36.83 1.01
N LYS A 140 14.91 -36.07 2.05
CA LYS A 140 15.92 -36.43 3.05
C LYS A 140 15.39 -36.11 4.44
N GLY A 141 15.54 -37.04 5.37
CA GLY A 141 15.17 -36.87 6.77
C GLY A 141 15.61 -38.08 7.58
N ALA A 142 15.67 -37.94 8.90
CA ALA A 142 15.95 -39.06 9.81
C ALA A 142 14.88 -40.16 9.70
N SER A 143 13.65 -39.79 9.32
CA SER A 143 12.55 -40.68 8.98
C SER A 143 11.71 -40.04 7.88
N ILE A 144 11.21 -40.86 6.95
CA ILE A 144 10.24 -40.48 5.94
C ILE A 144 9.07 -41.46 6.07
N GLN A 145 7.89 -40.94 6.41
CA GLN A 145 6.66 -41.72 6.53
C GLN A 145 5.79 -41.44 5.32
N ILE A 146 5.46 -42.50 4.58
CA ILE A 146 4.57 -42.49 3.42
C ILE A 146 3.46 -43.49 3.74
N ASN A 147 2.21 -43.07 3.59
CA ASN A 147 1.01 -43.87 3.80
C ASN A 147 0.09 -43.71 2.59
#